data_AF-A0A0R1LUW5-F1
#
_entry.id   AF-A0A0R1LUW5-F1
#
_cell.length_a   1.000
_cell.length_b   1.000
_cell.length_c   1.000
_cell.angle_alpha   90.00
_cell.angle_beta   90.00
_cell.angle_gamma   90.00
#
_symmetry.space_group_name_H-M   'P 1'
#
loop_
_entity.id
_entity.type
_entity.pdbx_description
1 polymer ?
#
loop_
_entity_poly.entity_id
_entity_poly.type
_entity_poly.pdbx_seq_one_letter_code
_entity_poly.pdbx_strand_id
1 'polypeptide(L)'
;MFDETDFKVFEDPTLAGRMAGIRSQIDPKFEALAPLIIAQLQGEQPVYAHVAKHLRRFKNPPMNTWIAFSANPRGYKMMPHLMIGFWDDRLFCWVGSLAEAKLRAQLTTCWTTLLPELIKLPVNYELSPNHMAKKSTIASELTLTQQLTHYQQVKQADFLVGRQWYRNDSIFKTPVKVQTVLIETVNELKPIYRTLNQVK
;
A
#
# COMPACT_ATOMS: atom_id res chain seq x y z
N MET A 1 13.40 -5.19 -11.72
CA MET A 1 12.33 -4.18 -11.47
C MET A 1 11.04 -4.67 -12.12
N PHE A 2 9.88 -4.12 -11.74
CA PHE A 2 8.58 -4.58 -12.23
C PHE A 2 8.30 -4.24 -13.70
N ASP A 3 7.51 -5.08 -14.36
CA ASP A 3 7.06 -4.95 -15.74
C ASP A 3 5.67 -5.60 -15.95
N GLU A 4 5.14 -5.55 -17.16
CA GLU A 4 3.79 -6.07 -17.47
C GLU A 4 3.66 -7.60 -17.25
N THR A 5 4.76 -8.35 -17.32
CA THR A 5 4.71 -9.81 -17.18
C THR A 5 4.44 -10.25 -15.75
N ASP A 6 4.70 -9.38 -14.76
CA ASP A 6 4.44 -9.64 -13.34
C ASP A 6 2.95 -9.89 -13.05
N PHE A 7 2.05 -9.32 -13.84
CA PHE A 7 0.60 -9.54 -13.69
C PHE A 7 0.17 -10.97 -14.03
N LYS A 8 0.99 -11.73 -14.78
CA LYS A 8 0.65 -13.10 -15.19
C LYS A 8 0.53 -14.07 -14.01
N VAL A 9 1.15 -13.77 -12.86
CA VAL A 9 1.03 -14.63 -11.66
C VAL A 9 -0.42 -14.79 -11.21
N PHE A 10 -1.27 -13.79 -11.49
CA PHE A 10 -2.68 -13.81 -11.09
C PHE A 10 -3.57 -14.64 -12.04
N GLU A 11 -3.07 -15.00 -13.22
CA GLU A 11 -3.80 -15.80 -14.21
C GLU A 11 -3.93 -17.26 -13.77
N ASP A 12 -3.04 -17.75 -12.89
CA ASP A 12 -3.18 -19.08 -12.28
C ASP A 12 -4.36 -19.07 -11.29
N PRO A 13 -5.40 -19.91 -11.51
CA PRO A 13 -6.59 -19.93 -10.66
C PRO A 13 -6.40 -20.73 -9.37
N THR A 14 -5.28 -21.42 -9.19
CA THR A 14 -5.02 -22.28 -8.03
C THR A 14 -4.22 -21.56 -6.96
N LEU A 15 -4.47 -21.88 -5.68
CA LEU A 15 -3.68 -21.36 -4.56
C LEU A 15 -2.20 -21.72 -4.71
N ALA A 16 -1.89 -22.98 -5.04
CA ALA A 16 -0.52 -23.47 -5.15
C ALA A 16 0.24 -22.78 -6.29
N GLY A 17 -0.34 -22.73 -7.48
CA GLY A 17 0.29 -22.15 -8.65
C GLY A 17 0.47 -20.63 -8.54
N ARG A 18 -0.55 -19.90 -8.06
CA ARG A 18 -0.41 -18.46 -7.80
C ARG A 18 0.64 -18.15 -6.73
N MET A 19 0.68 -18.90 -5.64
CA MET A 19 1.71 -18.71 -4.61
C MET A 19 3.11 -19.03 -5.12
N ALA A 20 3.26 -20.04 -5.98
CA ALA A 20 4.54 -20.34 -6.64
C ALA A 20 4.97 -19.19 -7.57
N GLY A 21 4.05 -18.63 -8.36
CA GLY A 21 4.30 -17.46 -9.20
C GLY A 21 4.71 -16.24 -8.39
N ILE A 22 3.97 -15.91 -7.33
CA ILE A 22 4.30 -14.79 -6.42
C ILE A 22 5.71 -14.94 -5.85
N ARG A 23 6.04 -16.12 -5.31
CA ARG A 23 7.36 -16.35 -4.68
C ARG A 23 8.52 -16.35 -5.65
N SER A 24 8.31 -16.81 -6.88
CA SER A 24 9.37 -16.92 -7.88
C SER A 24 9.57 -15.63 -8.69
N GLN A 25 8.53 -14.82 -8.86
CA GLN A 25 8.56 -13.65 -9.76
C GLN A 25 8.42 -12.32 -9.01
N ILE A 26 7.52 -12.23 -8.03
CA ILE A 26 7.16 -10.96 -7.37
C ILE A 26 8.00 -10.72 -6.11
N ASP A 27 8.10 -11.70 -5.21
CA ASP A 27 8.79 -11.55 -3.92
C ASP A 27 10.26 -11.10 -4.10
N PRO A 28 11.06 -11.65 -5.04
CA PRO A 28 12.43 -11.16 -5.26
C PRO A 28 12.50 -9.70 -5.71
N LYS A 29 11.50 -9.25 -6.50
CA LYS A 29 11.43 -7.84 -6.94
C LYS A 29 11.01 -6.93 -5.78
N PHE A 30 10.14 -7.39 -4.88
CA PHE A 30 9.85 -6.67 -3.62
C PHE A 30 11.09 -6.54 -2.73
N GLU A 31 11.85 -7.62 -2.55
CA GLU A 31 13.07 -7.63 -1.75
C GLU A 31 14.13 -6.70 -2.32
N ALA A 32 14.31 -6.68 -3.65
CA ALA A 32 15.21 -5.76 -4.33
C ALA A 32 14.77 -4.29 -4.22
N LEU A 33 13.46 -4.02 -4.21
CA LEU A 33 12.91 -2.67 -4.05
C LEU A 33 13.00 -2.16 -2.60
N ALA A 34 12.89 -3.06 -1.61
CA ALA A 34 12.83 -2.72 -0.20
C ALA A 34 13.93 -1.75 0.29
N PRO A 35 15.24 -1.97 0.04
CA PRO A 35 16.28 -1.06 0.51
C PRO A 35 16.16 0.35 -0.10
N LEU A 36 15.69 0.47 -1.34
CA LEU A 36 15.48 1.76 -2.00
C LEU A 36 14.36 2.55 -1.32
N ILE A 37 13.24 1.88 -1.01
CA ILE A 37 12.10 2.49 -0.33
C ILE A 37 12.43 2.83 1.12
N ILE A 38 13.12 1.93 1.83
CA ILE A 38 13.59 2.19 3.19
C ILE A 38 14.48 3.43 3.21
N ALA A 39 15.41 3.58 2.26
CA ALA A 39 16.27 4.76 2.15
C ALA A 39 15.45 6.06 1.98
N GLN A 40 14.37 6.03 1.20
CA GLN A 40 13.48 7.20 1.08
C GLN A 40 12.71 7.48 2.38
N LEU A 41 12.25 6.45 3.08
CA LEU A 41 11.45 6.59 4.30
C LEU A 41 12.27 6.83 5.57
N GLN A 42 13.61 6.77 5.52
CA GLN A 42 14.49 6.99 6.67
C GLN A 42 14.08 8.24 7.48
N GLY A 43 14.16 8.14 8.79
CA GLY A 43 13.79 9.20 9.74
C GLY A 43 14.16 8.78 11.16
N GLU A 44 13.46 9.35 12.15
CA GLU A 44 13.71 9.07 13.57
C GLU A 44 13.38 7.64 13.98
N GLN A 45 12.43 7.00 13.31
CA GLN A 45 12.03 5.61 13.55
C GLN A 45 12.66 4.67 12.50
N PRO A 46 13.12 3.48 12.89
CA PRO A 46 13.55 2.47 11.93
C PRO A 46 12.37 2.01 11.07
N VAL A 47 12.65 1.70 9.80
CA VAL A 47 11.64 1.19 8.85
C VAL A 47 12.00 -0.24 8.47
N TYR A 48 11.04 -1.16 8.64
CA TYR A 48 11.17 -2.57 8.32
C TYR A 48 10.24 -2.96 7.18
N ALA A 49 10.74 -3.77 6.26
CA ALA A 49 9.95 -4.28 5.14
C ALA A 49 9.37 -5.66 5.45
N HIS A 50 8.12 -5.89 5.05
CA HIS A 50 7.33 -7.08 5.34
C HIS A 50 6.60 -7.55 4.09
N VAL A 51 7.06 -8.64 3.48
CA VAL A 51 6.33 -9.27 2.37
C VAL A 51 5.08 -9.98 2.89
N ALA A 52 3.95 -9.79 2.20
CA ALA A 52 2.68 -10.43 2.54
C ALA A 52 2.77 -11.95 2.38
N LYS A 53 2.71 -12.67 3.51
CA LYS A 53 2.91 -14.14 3.53
C LYS A 53 1.66 -14.97 3.16
N HIS A 54 0.49 -14.35 3.00
CA HIS A 54 -0.78 -15.02 2.68
C HIS A 54 -1.17 -16.21 3.58
N LEU A 55 -0.68 -16.26 4.82
CA LEU A 55 -0.81 -17.41 5.75
C LEU A 55 -2.25 -17.83 6.09
N ARG A 56 -3.24 -16.98 5.80
CA ARG A 56 -4.67 -17.25 6.08
C ARG A 56 -5.43 -17.76 4.84
N ARG A 57 -4.75 -18.02 3.71
CA ARG A 57 -5.35 -18.55 2.49
C ARG A 57 -5.22 -20.08 2.46
N PHE A 58 -6.37 -20.76 2.45
CA PHE A 58 -6.45 -22.23 2.49
C PHE A 58 -7.10 -22.84 1.25
N LYS A 59 -8.04 -22.12 0.62
CA LYS A 59 -8.78 -22.59 -0.57
C LYS A 59 -8.61 -21.63 -1.74
N ASN A 60 -8.89 -20.36 -1.52
CA ASN A 60 -8.84 -19.35 -2.57
C ASN A 60 -7.44 -18.73 -2.68
N PRO A 61 -6.86 -18.64 -3.90
CA PRO A 61 -5.61 -17.93 -4.11
C PRO A 61 -5.73 -16.45 -3.71
N PRO A 62 -4.62 -15.79 -3.32
CA PRO A 62 -4.65 -14.37 -3.00
C PRO A 62 -5.01 -13.54 -4.23
N MET A 63 -5.91 -12.57 -4.08
CA MET A 63 -6.32 -11.64 -5.14
C MET A 63 -5.32 -10.49 -5.36
N ASN A 64 -4.44 -10.27 -4.39
CA ASN A 64 -3.36 -9.29 -4.42
C ASN A 64 -2.17 -9.79 -3.61
N THR A 65 -1.00 -9.18 -3.81
CA THR A 65 0.19 -9.37 -2.98
C THR A 65 0.91 -8.04 -2.82
N TRP A 66 1.65 -7.86 -1.73
CA TRP A 66 2.34 -6.60 -1.45
C TRP A 66 3.53 -6.79 -0.52
N ILE A 67 4.40 -5.78 -0.50
CA ILE A 67 5.37 -5.53 0.55
C ILE A 67 4.93 -4.30 1.34
N ALA A 68 4.99 -4.38 2.67
CA ALA A 68 4.63 -3.31 3.59
C ALA A 68 5.86 -2.77 4.32
N PHE A 69 5.88 -1.48 4.61
CA PHE A 69 6.95 -0.78 5.31
C PHE A 69 6.40 -0.15 6.59
N SER A 70 6.81 -0.66 7.75
CA SER A 70 6.29 -0.22 9.06
C SER A 70 7.43 0.01 10.06
N ALA A 71 7.15 0.75 11.13
CA ALA A 71 8.09 0.97 12.23
C ALA A 71 8.25 -0.24 13.17
N ASN A 72 7.50 -1.33 12.95
CA ASN A 72 7.52 -2.51 13.82
C ASN A 72 8.24 -3.69 13.13
N PRO A 73 9.33 -4.23 13.71
CA PRO A 73 10.08 -5.34 13.11
C PRO A 73 9.31 -6.67 13.06
N ARG A 74 8.20 -6.80 13.80
CA ARG A 74 7.44 -8.05 13.90
C ARG A 74 6.21 -8.10 12.99
N GLY A 75 5.84 -7.00 12.36
CA GLY A 75 4.71 -6.95 11.44
C GLY A 75 4.19 -5.54 11.20
N TYR A 76 3.29 -5.41 10.23
CA TYR A 76 2.84 -4.11 9.74
C TYR A 76 1.36 -3.83 10.03
N LYS A 77 0.48 -4.84 10.01
CA LYS A 77 -0.98 -4.67 10.03
C LYS A 77 -1.55 -3.86 11.21
N MET A 78 -0.91 -3.97 12.37
CA MET A 78 -1.37 -3.29 13.60
C MET A 78 -0.92 -1.83 13.70
N MET A 79 -0.09 -1.37 12.77
CA MET A 79 0.53 -0.04 12.72
C MET A 79 0.16 0.66 11.41
N PRO A 80 0.25 1.99 11.31
CA PRO A 80 0.31 2.66 10.03
C PRO A 80 1.51 2.18 9.23
N HIS A 81 1.35 2.08 7.92
CA HIS A 81 2.41 1.60 7.04
C HIS A 81 2.22 2.08 5.61
N LEU A 82 3.30 2.00 4.83
CA LEU A 82 3.27 2.12 3.38
C LEU A 82 3.19 0.72 2.77
N MET A 83 2.48 0.53 1.67
CA MET A 83 2.36 -0.74 0.95
C MET A 83 2.59 -0.51 -0.54
N ILE A 84 3.40 -1.35 -1.16
CA ILE A 84 3.53 -1.43 -2.62
C ILE A 84 3.15 -2.84 -3.04
N GLY A 85 2.22 -2.97 -3.97
CA GLY A 85 1.69 -4.28 -4.33
C GLY A 85 0.92 -4.32 -5.63
N PHE A 86 0.43 -5.51 -5.95
CA PHE A 86 -0.25 -5.82 -7.19
C PHE A 86 -1.62 -6.38 -6.93
N TRP A 87 -2.59 -5.93 -7.74
CA TRP A 87 -3.71 -6.74 -8.17
C TRP A 87 -3.39 -7.37 -9.53
N ASP A 88 -4.29 -8.19 -10.06
CA ASP A 88 -4.25 -8.74 -11.43
C ASP A 88 -4.24 -7.68 -12.55
N ASP A 89 -4.72 -6.46 -12.27
CA ASP A 89 -4.89 -5.41 -13.29
C ASP A 89 -4.14 -4.11 -12.99
N ARG A 90 -3.52 -3.96 -11.82
CA ARG A 90 -2.82 -2.73 -11.43
C ARG A 90 -1.76 -2.93 -10.34
N LEU A 91 -0.70 -2.13 -10.42
CA LEU A 91 0.20 -1.86 -9.31
C LEU A 91 -0.41 -0.78 -8.42
N PHE A 92 -0.18 -0.83 -7.12
CA PHE A 92 -0.59 0.19 -6.18
C PHE A 92 0.55 0.56 -5.23
N CYS A 93 0.51 1.81 -4.75
CA CYS A 93 1.30 2.30 -3.63
C CYS A 93 0.38 3.06 -2.68
N TRP A 94 0.18 2.55 -1.46
CA TRP A 94 -0.70 3.13 -0.44
C TRP A 94 0.09 3.52 0.81
N VAL A 95 -0.25 4.63 1.46
CA VAL A 95 0.01 4.85 2.87
C VAL A 95 -1.31 4.75 3.62
N GLY A 96 -1.33 4.11 4.80
CA GLY A 96 -2.58 3.99 5.51
C GLY A 96 -2.54 3.20 6.81
N SER A 97 -3.72 3.07 7.40
CA SER A 97 -3.98 2.24 8.58
C SER A 97 -5.14 1.28 8.29
N LEU A 98 -4.93 -0.01 8.56
CA LEU A 98 -5.91 -1.05 8.31
C LEU A 98 -6.91 -1.21 9.47
N ALA A 99 -7.96 -1.98 9.22
CA ALA A 99 -8.91 -2.53 10.19
C ALA A 99 -8.20 -3.04 11.46
N GLU A 100 -7.07 -3.73 11.29
CA GLU A 100 -6.29 -4.33 12.39
C GLU A 100 -5.43 -3.36 13.20
N ALA A 101 -5.40 -2.06 12.89
CA ALA A 101 -4.62 -1.08 13.62
C ALA A 101 -5.01 -1.03 15.11
N LYS A 102 -4.03 -0.95 16.03
CA LYS A 102 -4.30 -0.96 17.48
C LYS A 102 -4.72 0.41 18.04
N LEU A 103 -4.14 1.49 17.53
CA LEU A 103 -4.36 2.86 18.01
C LEU A 103 -5.39 3.61 17.15
N ARG A 104 -6.50 2.96 16.77
CA ARG A 104 -7.44 3.53 15.78
C ARG A 104 -7.97 4.90 16.17
N ALA A 105 -8.30 5.12 17.44
CA ALA A 105 -8.83 6.41 17.88
C ALA A 105 -7.81 7.54 17.69
N GLN A 106 -6.56 7.31 18.12
CA GLN A 106 -5.47 8.26 17.95
C GLN A 106 -5.10 8.45 16.48
N LEU A 107 -5.15 7.38 15.70
CA LEU A 107 -4.95 7.43 14.25
C LEU A 107 -6.04 8.23 13.56
N THR A 108 -7.31 8.10 13.95
CA THR A 108 -8.39 8.94 13.44
C THR A 108 -8.10 10.42 13.74
N THR A 109 -7.72 10.77 14.97
CA THR A 109 -7.33 12.15 15.30
C THR A 109 -6.16 12.64 14.44
N CYS A 110 -5.13 11.81 14.25
CA CYS A 110 -3.99 12.13 13.40
C CYS A 110 -4.38 12.28 11.93
N TRP A 111 -5.31 11.46 11.42
CA TRP A 111 -5.82 11.60 10.05
C TRP A 111 -6.59 12.89 9.88
N THR A 112 -7.38 13.30 10.88
CA THR A 112 -8.08 14.59 10.86
C THR A 112 -7.10 15.76 10.73
N THR A 113 -5.98 15.74 11.46
CA THR A 113 -4.96 16.80 11.35
C THR A 113 -4.19 16.75 10.04
N LEU A 114 -4.11 15.59 9.39
CA LEU A 114 -3.46 15.40 8.09
C LEU A 114 -4.36 15.71 6.89
N LEU A 115 -5.68 15.88 7.07
CA LEU A 115 -6.60 16.19 5.96
C LEU A 115 -6.14 17.38 5.08
N PRO A 116 -5.69 18.53 5.63
CA PRO A 116 -5.22 19.64 4.81
C PRO A 116 -4.00 19.29 3.94
N GLU A 117 -3.13 18.38 4.39
CA GLU A 117 -1.98 17.92 3.60
C GLU A 117 -2.39 16.89 2.54
N LEU A 118 -3.33 16.01 2.87
CA LEU A 118 -3.87 15.03 1.92
C LEU A 118 -4.59 15.71 0.75
N ILE A 119 -5.29 16.82 0.99
CA ILE A 119 -5.99 17.60 -0.05
C ILE A 119 -5.00 18.27 -1.03
N LYS A 120 -3.75 18.52 -0.61
CA LYS A 120 -2.71 19.11 -1.46
C LYS A 120 -2.02 18.08 -2.37
N LEU A 121 -2.29 16.79 -2.17
CA LEU A 121 -1.74 15.76 -3.05
C LEU A 121 -2.22 15.97 -4.49
N PRO A 122 -1.42 15.60 -5.50
CA PRO A 122 -1.82 15.70 -6.89
C PRO A 122 -3.13 14.96 -7.20
N VAL A 123 -3.86 15.41 -8.23
CA VAL A 123 -5.20 14.91 -8.60
C VAL A 123 -5.26 13.42 -8.98
N ASN A 124 -4.11 12.78 -9.19
CA ASN A 124 -4.01 11.35 -9.50
C ASN A 124 -3.89 10.46 -8.24
N TYR A 125 -4.03 11.03 -7.05
CA TYR A 125 -4.15 10.27 -5.81
C TYR A 125 -5.58 9.77 -5.60
N GLU A 126 -5.66 8.58 -5.01
CA GLU A 126 -6.87 7.87 -4.72
C GLU A 126 -6.94 7.48 -3.24
N LEU A 127 -8.14 7.10 -2.82
CA LEU A 127 -8.52 6.66 -1.50
C LEU A 127 -9.13 5.27 -1.62
N SER A 128 -8.65 4.32 -0.83
CA SER A 128 -9.24 2.98 -0.72
C SER A 128 -9.75 2.71 0.70
N PRO A 129 -11.01 2.25 0.86
CA PRO A 129 -11.57 1.94 2.17
C PRO A 129 -11.27 0.51 2.63
N ASN A 130 -10.65 -0.34 1.79
CA ASN A 130 -10.49 -1.76 2.05
C ASN A 130 -9.37 -2.38 1.18
N HIS A 131 -8.26 -2.79 1.79
CA HIS A 131 -7.13 -3.46 1.13
C HIS A 131 -7.47 -4.83 0.53
N MET A 132 -8.64 -5.39 0.84
CA MET A 132 -9.16 -6.63 0.28
C MET A 132 -10.11 -6.40 -0.91
N ALA A 133 -10.28 -5.17 -1.37
CA ALA A 133 -11.07 -4.85 -2.56
C ALA A 133 -10.34 -3.87 -3.48
N LYS A 134 -10.57 -3.98 -4.79
CA LYS A 134 -10.05 -3.02 -5.79
C LYS A 134 -10.73 -1.65 -5.73
N LYS A 135 -11.77 -1.47 -4.91
CA LYS A 135 -12.54 -0.24 -4.84
C LYS A 135 -11.64 0.90 -4.35
N SER A 136 -11.62 1.98 -5.13
CA SER A 136 -10.97 3.23 -4.80
C SER A 136 -11.75 4.40 -5.41
N THR A 137 -11.53 5.60 -4.89
CA THR A 137 -12.09 6.85 -5.40
C THR A 137 -11.00 7.92 -5.43
N ILE A 138 -11.13 8.93 -6.29
CA ILE A 138 -10.22 10.09 -6.29
C ILE A 138 -10.17 10.69 -4.88
N ALA A 139 -8.96 10.97 -4.40
CA ALA A 139 -8.75 11.64 -3.13
C ALA A 139 -9.10 13.13 -3.28
N SER A 140 -10.19 13.53 -2.65
CA SER A 140 -10.70 14.90 -2.61
C SER A 140 -11.13 15.23 -1.19
N GLU A 141 -11.26 16.51 -0.85
CA GLU A 141 -11.73 16.93 0.48
C GLU A 141 -13.00 16.20 0.91
N LEU A 142 -13.98 16.10 0.00
CA LEU A 142 -15.23 15.39 0.24
C LEU A 142 -15.02 13.90 0.52
N THR A 143 -14.31 13.19 -0.35
CA THR A 143 -14.13 11.74 -0.25
C THR A 143 -13.27 11.35 0.94
N LEU A 144 -12.21 12.12 1.22
CA LEU A 144 -11.33 11.95 2.38
C LEU A 144 -12.10 12.12 3.69
N THR A 145 -12.91 13.19 3.80
CA THR A 145 -13.72 13.45 5.00
C THR A 145 -14.76 12.37 5.23
N GLN A 146 -15.45 11.95 4.17
CA GLN A 146 -16.42 10.85 4.23
C GLN A 146 -15.79 9.54 4.66
N GLN A 147 -14.66 9.17 4.07
CA GLN A 147 -13.98 7.93 4.44
C GLN A 147 -13.37 8.00 5.84
N LEU A 148 -12.91 9.15 6.30
CA LEU A 148 -12.39 9.29 7.66
C LEU A 148 -13.51 9.08 8.68
N THR A 149 -14.69 9.65 8.41
CA THR A 149 -15.90 9.42 9.21
C THR A 149 -16.27 7.94 9.21
N HIS A 150 -16.23 7.29 8.05
CA HIS A 150 -16.50 5.86 7.92
C HIS A 150 -15.47 5.01 8.68
N TYR A 151 -14.18 5.32 8.57
CA TYR A 151 -13.09 4.64 9.27
C TYR A 151 -13.24 4.74 10.80
N GLN A 152 -13.70 5.88 11.31
CA GLN A 152 -14.00 6.06 12.72
C GLN A 152 -15.15 5.17 13.21
N GLN A 153 -16.19 5.01 12.39
CA GLN A 153 -17.43 4.32 12.78
C GLN A 153 -17.41 2.81 12.52
N VAL A 154 -16.69 2.37 11.48
CA VAL A 154 -16.72 0.99 11.00
C VAL A 154 -15.39 0.29 11.28
N LYS A 155 -15.43 -0.69 12.19
CA LYS A 155 -14.23 -1.43 12.64
C LYS A 155 -13.47 -2.15 11.52
N GLN A 156 -14.17 -2.56 10.46
CA GLN A 156 -13.60 -3.28 9.31
C GLN A 156 -13.08 -2.33 8.23
N ALA A 157 -13.26 -1.02 8.37
CA ALA A 157 -12.79 -0.07 7.38
C ALA A 157 -11.29 0.21 7.54
N ASP A 158 -10.64 0.38 6.40
CA ASP A 158 -9.29 0.89 6.27
C ASP A 158 -9.32 2.39 5.89
N PHE A 159 -8.21 3.08 6.08
CA PHE A 159 -7.98 4.42 5.53
C PHE A 159 -6.65 4.39 4.78
N LEU A 160 -6.72 4.31 3.45
CA LEU A 160 -5.56 4.15 2.56
C LEU A 160 -5.56 5.25 1.51
N VAL A 161 -4.48 6.02 1.39
CA VAL A 161 -4.31 7.07 0.37
C VAL A 161 -3.05 6.82 -0.44
N GLY A 162 -3.09 7.03 -1.74
CA GLY A 162 -1.98 6.66 -2.61
C GLY A 162 -2.31 6.66 -4.09
N ARG A 163 -1.53 5.91 -4.88
CA ARG A 163 -1.64 5.88 -6.34
C ARG A 163 -1.72 4.47 -6.87
N GLN A 164 -2.26 4.34 -8.08
CA GLN A 164 -2.33 3.10 -8.82
C GLN A 164 -1.88 3.30 -10.26
N TRP A 165 -1.36 2.23 -10.87
CA TRP A 165 -0.96 2.20 -12.27
C TRP A 165 -1.47 0.91 -12.90
N TYR A 166 -2.26 1.03 -13.95
CA TYR A 166 -2.93 -0.10 -14.59
C TYR A 166 -1.96 -0.89 -15.47
N ARG A 167 -2.16 -2.21 -15.61
CA ARG A 167 -1.30 -3.13 -16.36
C ARG A 167 -0.89 -2.60 -17.74
N ASN A 168 -1.78 -1.89 -18.42
CA ASN A 168 -1.57 -1.37 -19.78
C ASN A 168 -0.93 0.04 -19.82
N ASP A 169 -0.58 0.62 -18.67
CA ASP A 169 0.07 1.93 -18.59
C ASP A 169 1.48 1.87 -19.18
N SER A 170 1.86 2.94 -19.89
CA SER A 170 3.15 2.99 -20.60
C SER A 170 4.38 2.85 -19.70
N ILE A 171 4.25 3.05 -18.38
CA ILE A 171 5.35 2.89 -17.42
C ILE A 171 5.90 1.46 -17.40
N PHE A 172 5.06 0.45 -17.66
CA PHE A 172 5.46 -0.96 -17.62
C PHE A 172 6.28 -1.38 -18.83
N LYS A 173 6.33 -0.54 -19.88
CA LYS A 173 7.21 -0.74 -21.06
C LYS A 173 8.69 -0.44 -20.75
N THR A 174 8.98 0.21 -19.63
CA THR A 174 10.35 0.55 -19.26
C THR A 174 10.52 0.35 -17.75
N PRO A 175 11.09 -0.80 -17.30
CA PRO A 175 11.13 -1.14 -15.88
C PRO A 175 11.69 -0.05 -14.96
N VAL A 176 12.70 0.72 -15.41
CA VAL A 176 13.24 1.85 -14.62
C VAL A 176 12.20 2.92 -14.31
N LYS A 177 11.23 3.16 -15.19
CA LYS A 177 10.16 4.14 -14.96
C LYS A 177 9.26 3.70 -13.81
N VAL A 178 9.00 2.40 -13.66
CA VAL A 178 8.19 1.88 -12.53
C VAL A 178 8.90 2.17 -11.21
N GLN A 179 10.22 1.96 -11.14
CA GLN A 179 11.01 2.34 -9.97
C GLN A 179 10.88 3.83 -9.65
N THR A 180 11.08 4.68 -10.67
CA THR A 180 11.05 6.14 -10.54
C THR A 180 9.71 6.61 -9.98
N VAL A 181 8.59 6.20 -10.57
CA VAL A 181 7.26 6.65 -10.11
C VAL A 181 6.91 6.14 -8.71
N LEU A 182 7.39 4.95 -8.33
CA LEU A 182 7.23 4.45 -6.97
C LEU A 182 8.03 5.28 -5.95
N ILE A 183 9.29 5.60 -6.26
CA ILE A 183 10.14 6.45 -5.40
C ILE A 183 9.55 7.86 -5.26
N GLU A 184 9.09 8.46 -6.36
CA GLU A 184 8.40 9.76 -6.35
C GLU A 184 7.16 9.72 -5.46
N THR A 185 6.29 8.71 -5.64
CA THR A 185 5.08 8.52 -4.83
C THR A 185 5.42 8.33 -3.35
N VAL A 186 6.45 7.55 -3.04
CA VAL A 186 6.91 7.35 -1.65
C VAL A 186 7.41 8.66 -1.05
N ASN A 187 8.11 9.50 -1.81
CA ASN A 187 8.59 10.79 -1.34
C ASN A 187 7.44 11.79 -1.10
N GLU A 188 6.42 11.79 -1.95
CA GLU A 188 5.19 12.58 -1.75
C GLU A 188 4.41 12.12 -0.51
N LEU A 189 4.33 10.80 -0.27
CA LEU A 189 3.64 10.22 0.88
C LEU A 189 4.45 10.24 2.19
N LYS A 190 5.76 10.51 2.12
CA LYS A 190 6.69 10.44 3.26
C LYS A 190 6.30 11.34 4.45
N PRO A 191 5.88 12.60 4.27
CA PRO A 191 5.45 13.43 5.40
C PRO A 191 4.26 12.83 6.15
N ILE A 192 3.25 12.35 5.41
CA ILE A 192 2.06 11.67 5.96
C ILE A 192 2.48 10.40 6.72
N TYR A 193 3.31 9.55 6.09
CA TYR A 193 3.83 8.32 6.69
C TYR A 193 4.53 8.59 8.04
N ARG A 194 5.38 9.61 8.10
CA ARG A 194 6.13 9.97 9.30
C ARG A 194 5.20 10.42 10.43
N THR A 195 4.27 11.32 10.15
CA THR A 195 3.31 11.81 11.17
C THR A 195 2.48 10.67 11.76
N LEU A 196 2.00 9.74 10.93
CA LEU A 196 1.25 8.58 11.41
C LEU A 196 2.06 7.67 12.34
N ASN A 197 3.35 7.49 12.06
CA ASN A 197 4.23 6.64 12.87
C ASN A 197 4.71 7.32 14.16
N GLN A 198 4.32 8.57 14.42
CA GLN A 198 4.54 9.26 15.71
C GLN A 198 3.39 9.06 16.69
N VAL A 199 2.26 8.48 16.26
CA VAL A 199 1.10 8.22 17.10
C VAL A 199 1.45 7.19 18.18
N LYS A 200 1.15 7.52 19.44
CA LYS A 200 1.39 6.71 20.64
C LYS A 200 0.10 6.49 21.41
#